data_AF-A0A8T3Q6X6-F1
#
_entry.id   AF-A0A8T3Q6X6-F1
#
_cell.length_a   1.000
_cell.length_b   1.000
_cell.length_c   1.000
_cell.angle_alpha   90.00
_cell.angle_beta   90.00
_cell.angle_gamma   90.00
#
_symmetry.space_group_name_H-M   'P 1'
#
loop_
_entity.id
_entity.type
_entity.pdbx_description
1 polymer ?
#
loop_
_entity_poly.entity_id
_entity_poly.type
_entity_poly.pdbx_seq_one_letter_code
_entity_poly.pdbx_strand_id
1 'polypeptide(L)'
;MDPIPPELFLEGYPPGIRSAAGRLCAVVTQAVPDAIERVRPGWRLIGYDVPVGKRTRYFAFVAPEVEHVHLGFEYGAWMTDPDNLLHGAPTSTFARCVS
;
A
#
# COMPACT_ATOMS: atom_id res chain seq x y z
N MET A 1 -15.06 1.57 -17.11
CA MET A 1 -15.03 2.38 -15.88
C MET A 1 -13.57 2.58 -15.59
N ASP A 2 -13.08 3.81 -15.73
CA ASP A 2 -11.68 4.13 -15.46
C ASP A 2 -11.37 3.82 -13.98
N PRO A 3 -10.18 3.26 -13.68
CA PRO A 3 -9.80 3.00 -12.30
C PRO A 3 -9.78 4.32 -11.53
N ILE A 4 -10.36 4.32 -10.33
CA ILE A 4 -10.31 5.49 -9.45
C ILE A 4 -8.83 5.75 -9.13
N PRO A 5 -8.35 6.99 -9.33
CA PRO A 5 -6.98 7.33 -8.98
C PRO A 5 -6.78 7.22 -7.46
N PRO A 6 -5.65 6.68 -6.98
CA PRO A 6 -5.33 6.60 -5.56
C PRO A 6 -5.39 7.97 -4.87
N GLU A 7 -4.92 9.02 -5.54
CA GLU A 7 -4.95 10.39 -5.03
C GLU A 7 -6.37 10.85 -4.72
N LEU A 8 -7.34 10.56 -5.60
CA LEU A 8 -8.76 10.87 -5.42
C LEU A 8 -9.36 10.07 -4.26
N PHE A 9 -9.00 8.79 -4.16
CA PHE A 9 -9.43 7.94 -3.05
C PHE A 9 -8.91 8.44 -1.69
N LEU A 10 -7.65 8.91 -1.65
CA LEU A 10 -7.05 9.47 -0.44
C LEU A 10 -7.60 10.86 -0.10
N GLU A 11 -8.45 11.45 -0.95
CA GLU A 11 -8.96 12.79 -0.68
C GLU A 11 -9.84 12.88 0.56
N GLY A 12 -10.58 11.81 0.85
CA GLY A 12 -11.48 11.71 2.00
C GLY A 12 -10.79 11.50 3.36
N TYR A 13 -9.46 11.42 3.40
CA TYR A 13 -8.70 11.17 4.63
C TYR A 13 -7.98 12.42 5.14
N PRO A 14 -7.71 12.50 6.46
CA PRO A 14 -6.94 13.61 7.03
C PRO A 14 -5.59 13.81 6.32
N PRO A 15 -5.07 15.05 6.22
CA PRO A 15 -3.84 15.34 5.48
C PRO A 15 -2.63 14.46 5.89
N GLY A 16 -2.50 14.14 7.18
CA GLY A 16 -1.45 13.25 7.69
C GLY A 16 -1.57 11.82 7.16
N ILE A 17 -2.80 11.28 7.14
CA ILE A 17 -3.11 9.95 6.60
C ILE A 17 -2.91 9.93 5.09
N ARG A 18 -3.38 10.96 4.37
CA ARG A 18 -3.15 11.11 2.92
C ARG A 18 -1.66 11.09 2.60
N SER A 19 -0.86 11.84 3.37
CA SER A 19 0.60 11.88 3.19
C SER A 19 1.26 10.54 3.50
N ALA A 20 0.88 9.89 4.60
CA ALA A 20 1.39 8.58 4.98
C ALA A 20 1.05 7.50 3.94
N ALA A 21 -0.22 7.43 3.52
CA ALA A 21 -0.66 6.49 2.50
C ALA A 21 0.05 6.73 1.16
N GLY A 22 0.15 7.98 0.71
CA GLY A 22 0.88 8.32 -0.52
C GLY A 22 2.35 7.92 -0.46
N ARG A 23 3.03 8.08 0.69
CA ARG A 23 4.40 7.60 0.89
C ARG A 23 4.50 6.08 0.80
N LEU A 24 3.58 5.35 1.43
CA LEU A 24 3.56 3.88 1.36
C LEU A 24 3.30 3.38 -0.07
N CYS A 25 2.40 4.05 -0.80
CA CYS A 25 2.16 3.75 -2.21
C CYS A 25 3.45 3.92 -3.04
N ALA A 26 4.15 5.05 -2.85
CA ALA A 26 5.41 5.30 -3.54
C ALA A 26 6.48 4.24 -3.21
N VAL A 27 6.59 3.82 -1.94
CA VAL A 27 7.52 2.75 -1.53
C VAL A 27 7.20 1.44 -2.24
N VAL A 28 5.91 1.05 -2.31
CA VAL A 28 5.51 -0.20 -2.98
C VAL A 28 5.84 -0.15 -4.48
N THR A 29 5.53 0.95 -5.16
CA THR A 29 5.82 1.12 -6.59
C THR A 29 7.33 1.20 -6.87
N GLN A 30 8.13 1.77 -5.95
CA GLN A 30 9.58 1.76 -6.07
C GLN A 30 10.18 0.37 -5.86
N ALA A 31 9.67 -0.39 -4.90
CA ALA A 31 10.12 -1.75 -4.61
C ALA A 31 9.72 -2.74 -5.70
N VAL A 32 8.53 -2.58 -6.28
CA VAL A 32 7.99 -3.44 -7.34
C VAL A 32 7.46 -2.56 -8.48
N PRO A 33 8.33 -2.14 -9.42
CA PRO A 33 7.94 -1.26 -10.53
C PRO A 33 6.83 -1.82 -11.43
N ASP A 34 6.73 -3.15 -11.51
CA ASP A 34 5.69 -3.85 -12.28
C ASP A 34 4.35 -3.98 -11.52
N ALA A 35 4.25 -3.44 -10.30
CA ALA A 35 3.03 -3.49 -9.52
C ALA A 35 1.92 -2.66 -10.19
N ILE A 36 0.77 -3.30 -10.37
CA ILE A 36 -0.45 -2.69 -10.86
C ILE A 36 -1.23 -2.20 -9.65
N GLU A 37 -1.28 -0.88 -9.48
CA GLU A 37 -2.03 -0.21 -8.43
C GLU A 37 -3.52 -0.15 -8.78
N ARG A 38 -4.38 -0.48 -7.81
CA ARG A 38 -5.84 -0.46 -8.00
C ARG A 38 -6.57 -0.08 -6.73
N VAL A 39 -7.31 1.03 -6.78
CA VAL A 39 -8.28 1.36 -5.73
C VAL A 39 -9.41 0.32 -5.73
N ARG A 40 -9.72 -0.22 -4.56
CA ARG A 40 -10.82 -1.16 -4.31
C ARG A 40 -11.82 -0.50 -3.36
N PRO A 41 -12.79 0.28 -3.89
CA PRO A 41 -13.67 1.11 -3.06
C PRO A 41 -14.51 0.31 -2.08
N GLY A 42 -14.98 -0.88 -2.49
CA GLY A 42 -15.74 -1.78 -1.62
C GLY A 42 -14.97 -2.26 -0.39
N TRP A 43 -13.63 -2.25 -0.44
CA TRP A 43 -12.75 -2.65 0.67
C TRP A 43 -12.02 -1.45 1.28
N ARG A 44 -12.26 -0.24 0.76
CA ARG A 44 -11.63 1.02 1.20
C ARG A 44 -10.10 0.91 1.29
N LEU A 45 -9.48 0.31 0.29
CA LEU A 45 -8.03 0.16 0.22
C LEU A 45 -7.51 0.29 -1.21
N ILE A 46 -6.21 0.51 -1.31
CA ILE A 46 -5.44 0.47 -2.55
C ILE A 46 -4.74 -0.88 -2.59
N GLY A 47 -5.06 -1.71 -3.58
CA GLY A 47 -4.45 -3.01 -3.78
C GLY A 47 -3.33 -2.97 -4.80
N TYR A 48 -2.34 -3.84 -4.61
CA TYR A 48 -1.23 -4.02 -5.54
C TYR A 48 -1.22 -5.45 -6.06
N ASP A 49 -1.24 -5.54 -7.38
CA ASP A 49 -1.24 -6.78 -8.15
C ASP A 49 0.05 -6.85 -8.98
N VAL A 50 0.83 -7.92 -8.89
CA VAL A 50 2.04 -8.12 -9.71
C VAL A 50 1.75 -9.08 -10.87
N PRO A 51 2.20 -8.79 -12.10
CA PRO A 51 2.07 -9.72 -13.22
C PRO A 51 2.95 -10.95 -13.02
N VAL A 52 2.33 -12.13 -13.00
CA VAL A 52 2.99 -13.44 -12.94
C VAL A 52 2.59 -14.24 -14.18
N GLY A 53 3.36 -14.06 -15.26
CA GLY A 53 3.06 -14.62 -16.57
C GLY A 53 1.79 -14.01 -17.17
N LYS A 54 0.76 -14.84 -17.43
CA LYS A 54 -0.53 -14.39 -18.01
C LYS A 54 -1.56 -13.95 -16.95
N ARG A 55 -1.24 -14.04 -15.66
CA ARG A 55 -2.16 -13.72 -14.56
C ARG A 55 -1.56 -12.62 -13.69
N THR A 56 -2.39 -11.91 -12.95
CA THR A 56 -1.94 -11.03 -11.88
C THR A 56 -2.10 -11.74 -10.53
N ARG A 57 -1.20 -11.45 -9.60
CA ARG A 57 -1.31 -11.90 -8.20
C ARG A 57 -1.36 -10.69 -7.28
N TYR A 58 -2.40 -10.65 -6.47
CA TYR A 58 -2.51 -9.70 -5.38
C TYR A 58 -1.44 -10.02 -4.32
N PHE A 59 -0.62 -9.04 -3.95
CA PHE A 59 0.52 -9.28 -3.05
C PHE A 59 0.60 -8.27 -1.90
N ALA A 60 0.11 -7.04 -2.10
CA ALA A 60 0.15 -5.99 -1.08
C ALA A 60 -1.08 -5.09 -1.12
N PHE A 61 -1.30 -4.33 -0.04
CA PHE A 61 -2.30 -3.28 0.00
C PHE A 61 -1.97 -2.16 0.98
N VAL A 62 -2.46 -0.97 0.66
CA VAL A 62 -2.48 0.20 1.53
C VAL A 62 -3.93 0.51 1.90
N ALA A 63 -4.29 0.32 3.16
CA ALA A 63 -5.60 0.62 3.71
C ALA A 63 -5.50 1.83 4.66
N PRO A 64 -5.86 3.04 4.21
CA PRO A 64 -5.90 4.22 5.08
C PRO A 64 -7.07 4.15 6.05
N GLU A 65 -6.81 4.42 7.32
CA GLU A 65 -7.80 4.64 8.38
C GLU A 65 -7.72 6.09 8.88
N VAL A 66 -8.60 6.46 9.82
CA VAL A 66 -8.68 7.85 10.31
C VAL A 66 -7.43 8.27 11.11
N GLU A 67 -6.81 7.32 11.81
CA GLU A 67 -5.69 7.58 12.71
C GLU A 67 -4.37 6.92 12.28
N HIS A 68 -4.42 5.93 11.38
CA HIS A 68 -3.26 5.18 10.96
C HIS A 68 -3.44 4.69 9.51
N VAL A 69 -2.36 4.21 8.90
CA VAL A 69 -2.41 3.58 7.58
C VAL A 69 -1.87 2.17 7.73
N HIS A 70 -2.61 1.20 7.22
CA HIS A 70 -2.18 -0.19 7.16
C HIS A 70 -1.50 -0.47 5.83
N LEU A 71 -0.27 -0.97 5.89
CA LEU A 71 0.39 -1.64 4.77
C LEU A 71 0.43 -3.13 5.10
N GLY A 72 -0.24 -3.95 4.29
CA GLY A 72 -0.28 -5.40 4.45
C GLY A 72 0.27 -6.13 3.24
N PHE A 73 0.80 -7.33 3.46
CA PHE A 73 1.33 -8.22 2.43
C PHE A 73 0.74 -9.62 2.58
N GLU A 74 0.22 -10.18 1.49
CA GLU A 74 -0.27 -11.56 1.47
C GLU A 74 0.88 -12.59 1.52
N TYR A 75 2.09 -12.18 1.12
CA TYR A 75 3.30 -13.02 1.15
C TYR A 75 4.46 -12.20 1.73
N GLY A 76 4.51 -12.09 3.05
CA GLY A 76 5.36 -11.16 3.83
C GLY A 76 6.89 -11.34 3.78
N ALA A 77 7.51 -11.54 2.61
CA ALA A 77 8.97 -11.77 2.52
C ALA A 77 9.71 -11.21 1.30
N TRP A 78 9.05 -10.45 0.39
CA TRP A 78 9.69 -10.01 -0.86
C TRP A 78 9.85 -8.50 -1.05
N MET A 79 9.56 -7.70 -0.02
CA MET A 79 10.05 -6.32 -0.02
C MET A 79 11.48 -6.34 0.50
N THR A 80 12.44 -6.22 -0.40
CA THR A 80 13.72 -5.61 -0.04
C THR A 80 13.33 -4.24 0.50
N ASP A 81 13.49 -4.01 1.80
CA ASP A 81 13.35 -2.71 2.45
C ASP A 81 14.76 -2.10 2.55
N PRO A 82 15.32 -1.58 1.44
CA PRO A 82 16.71 -1.12 1.41
C PRO A 82 16.97 0.04 2.37
N ASP A 83 15.93 0.76 2.80
CA ASP A 83 16.02 1.97 3.59
C ASP A 83 15.56 1.81 5.05
N ASN A 84 15.23 0.59 5.52
CA ASN A 84 14.65 0.35 6.86
C ASN A 84 13.47 1.29 7.18
N LEU A 85 12.65 1.61 6.17
CA LEU A 85 11.50 2.49 6.34
C LEU A 85 10.35 1.77 7.05
N LEU A 86 10.43 0.44 7.17
CA LEU A 86 9.50 -0.40 7.91
C LEU A 86 9.91 -0.53 9.39
N HIS A 87 9.91 0.57 10.15
CA HIS A 87 10.01 0.47 11.62
C HIS A 87 8.68 -0.07 12.20
N GLY A 88 8.59 -1.39 12.36
CA GLY A 88 7.50 -2.09 13.04
C GLY A 88 7.98 -3.46 13.54
N ALA A 89 7.85 -3.71 14.85
CA ALA A 89 8.43 -4.85 15.58
C ALA A 89 8.07 -6.25 15.03
N PRO A 90 8.89 -7.29 15.32
CA PRO A 90 8.85 -8.56 14.60
C PRO A 90 7.78 -9.49 15.16
N THR A 91 6.57 -9.49 14.59
CA THR A 91 5.74 -10.72 14.51
C THR A 91 4.57 -10.68 13.54
N SER A 92 4.28 -9.55 12.90
CA SER A 92 3.44 -9.43 11.70
C SER A 92 3.75 -8.06 11.12
N THR A 93 4.15 -7.99 9.86
CA THR A 93 4.71 -6.78 9.25
C THR A 93 3.64 -5.69 9.17
N PHE A 94 3.56 -4.84 10.19
CA PHE A 94 2.73 -3.65 10.26
C PHE A 94 3.63 -2.42 10.19
N ALA A 95 3.59 -1.66 9.10
CA ALA A 95 4.21 -0.33 9.06
C ALA A 95 3.26 0.67 9.73
N ARG A 96 3.49 0.98 11.01
CA ARG A 96 2.77 2.03 11.74
C ARG A 96 3.58 3.33 11.67
N CYS A 97 3.23 4.21 10.75
CA CYS A 97 3.71 5.60 10.79
C CYS A 97 2.84 6.39 11.78
N VAL A 98 3.27 6.46 13.05
CA VAL A 98 2.72 7.42 14.01
C VAL A 98 3.28 8.80 13.70
N SER A 99 2.37 9.78 13.58
CA SER A 99 2.70 11.20 13.36
C SER A 99 3.26 11.82 14.64
#